data_AF-A0A2J6RX56-F1
#
_entry.id   AF-A0A2J6RX56-F1
#
_cell.length_a   1.000
_cell.length_b   1.000
_cell.length_c   1.000
_cell.angle_alpha   90.00
_cell.angle_beta   90.00
_cell.angle_gamma   90.00
#
_symmetry.space_group_name_H-M   'P 1'
#
loop_
_entity.id
_entity.type
_entity.pdbx_description
1 polymer ?
#
loop_
_entity_poly.entity_id
_entity_poly.type
_entity_poly.pdbx_seq_one_letter_code
_entity_poly.pdbx_strand_id
1 'polypeptide(L)'
;MATKASANNLPEDEVSNQWNWVNVSHPRDLNHAANISTIRRRAMLAVHRNKRRTKVKKIPSTQKHHAIVISKRAPSVEREIEEDSNQEVSLYTSSSGSRTPHCVLKVPNTIDMGRCYAADLDYPNQQYLLNHWSSAMASHLIPVGTNHNPMSSVWVYHALGDPLLMCTLLLHAAAHLDAVNHRPPSRVTLHYGMEVTRRMNSRLDSKDLYLQDTSIAAVVMILANQLVTSNLVEMQIHLNALERMVQMRGGLQELGMDGALQMTIKWVDITAAMFQNARPRFAHAASPTRLADLITSDLSNASVSSDLQEFSRVDITTALFRLRQEIIILTEMQSRLMACPDRTSTAEAMEFASRRTSIEHLLLFARQGLASMHRTDQDARLREACCIAGSIYVSYVFHGLQPRATMVLKMLKRRLMSCVESLELENHGKSDQLPASIAAIFWALCVGGTMAVDLEERTWFVLRLSRVAKQLGLMCWEQVLPILNCFLWHEKMETKAWKDIWADVQEWIVTN
;
A
#
# COMPACT_ATOMS: atom_id res chain seq x y z
N MET A 1 -45.14 22.68 -38.21
CA MET A 1 -44.49 22.63 -36.89
C MET A 1 -42.99 22.42 -37.09
N ALA A 2 -42.24 23.51 -37.27
CA ALA A 2 -40.78 23.54 -37.26
C ALA A 2 -40.39 25.02 -37.21
N THR A 3 -39.85 25.48 -36.09
CA THR A 3 -39.38 26.87 -35.94
C THR A 3 -37.95 26.91 -35.45
N LYS A 4 -37.18 27.72 -36.17
CA LYS A 4 -35.76 28.09 -36.04
C LYS A 4 -35.44 28.82 -34.73
N ALA A 5 -34.19 28.70 -34.29
CA ALA A 5 -33.36 29.74 -33.65
C ALA A 5 -31.87 29.31 -33.85
N SER A 6 -31.04 29.96 -34.68
CA SER A 6 -30.26 31.20 -34.42
C SER A 6 -29.58 31.18 -33.05
N ALA A 7 -28.33 30.72 -32.91
CA ALA A 7 -27.05 31.39 -33.20
C ALA A 7 -26.66 32.50 -32.19
N ASN A 8 -25.44 32.32 -31.63
CA ASN A 8 -24.53 33.26 -30.95
C ASN A 8 -24.84 33.69 -29.50
N ASN A 9 -24.06 33.14 -28.56
CA ASN A 9 -23.22 33.90 -27.60
C ASN A 9 -22.53 32.94 -26.61
N LEU A 10 -21.31 32.52 -26.91
CA LEU A 10 -20.35 31.99 -25.92
C LEU A 10 -18.95 32.55 -26.23
N PRO A 11 -18.10 32.81 -25.21
CA PRO A 11 -16.95 33.71 -25.32
C PRO A 11 -15.77 33.09 -26.09
N GLU A 12 -15.12 33.90 -26.92
CA GLU A 12 -13.98 33.57 -27.81
C GLU A 12 -12.63 33.29 -27.10
N ASP A 13 -12.60 32.80 -25.86
CA ASP A 13 -11.33 32.57 -25.12
C ASP A 13 -10.89 31.10 -25.02
N GLU A 14 -11.55 30.16 -25.72
CA GLU A 14 -11.20 28.73 -25.68
C GLU A 14 -10.55 28.17 -26.96
N VAL A 15 -10.15 29.02 -27.91
CA VAL A 15 -9.49 28.58 -29.15
C VAL A 15 -8.07 29.13 -29.27
N SER A 16 -7.17 28.76 -28.34
CA SER A 16 -5.73 28.67 -28.65
C SER A 16 -4.87 27.85 -27.66
N ASN A 17 -5.34 26.71 -27.13
CA ASN A 17 -4.42 25.70 -26.59
C ASN A 17 -3.98 24.77 -27.73
N GLN A 18 -3.21 25.33 -28.67
CA GLN A 18 -2.53 24.57 -29.71
C GLN A 18 -1.42 23.74 -29.03
N TRP A 19 -1.65 22.43 -28.94
CA TRP A 19 -0.66 21.46 -28.47
C TRP A 19 0.42 21.31 -29.53
N ASN A 20 1.56 21.96 -29.34
CA ASN A 20 2.74 21.72 -30.18
C ASN A 20 3.44 20.45 -29.71
N TRP A 21 3.23 19.36 -30.44
CA TRP A 21 3.98 18.11 -30.26
C TRP A 21 5.42 18.30 -30.76
N VAL A 22 6.38 17.98 -29.90
CA VAL A 22 7.80 17.96 -30.25
C VAL A 22 8.11 16.63 -30.93
N ASN A 23 8.41 16.66 -32.23
CA ASN A 23 8.87 15.49 -32.96
C ASN A 23 10.31 15.18 -32.55
N VAL A 24 10.48 14.22 -31.63
CA VAL A 24 11.80 13.81 -31.09
C VAL A 24 12.67 13.15 -32.17
N SER A 25 12.05 12.68 -33.26
CA SER A 25 12.73 12.01 -34.37
C SER A 25 13.46 12.98 -35.31
N HIS A 26 13.12 14.28 -35.30
CA HIS A 26 13.73 15.30 -36.18
C HIS A 26 14.02 16.61 -35.40
N PRO A 27 15.14 16.68 -34.63
CA PRO A 27 15.44 17.81 -33.74
C PRO A 27 15.68 19.15 -34.44
N ARG A 28 15.86 19.17 -35.77
CA ARG A 28 16.11 20.40 -36.54
C ARG A 28 14.85 21.25 -36.75
N ASP A 29 13.67 20.66 -36.59
CA ASP A 29 12.37 21.36 -36.68
C ASP A 29 12.12 22.29 -35.48
N LEU A 30 12.92 22.14 -34.40
CA LEU A 30 12.88 22.98 -33.21
C LEU A 30 13.52 24.37 -33.39
N ASN A 31 14.17 24.64 -34.52
CA ASN A 31 14.87 25.91 -34.77
C ASN A 31 13.93 27.08 -35.10
N HIS A 32 12.61 26.90 -35.11
CA HIS A 32 11.68 28.02 -35.20
C HIS A 32 11.71 28.87 -33.93
N ALA A 33 12.10 30.14 -34.07
CA ALA A 33 12.32 31.08 -32.97
C ALA A 33 11.12 31.22 -32.01
N ALA A 34 9.90 31.02 -32.50
CA ALA A 34 8.66 31.05 -31.70
C ALA A 34 8.54 29.87 -30.71
N ASN A 35 9.05 28.69 -31.06
CA ASN A 35 9.03 27.52 -30.16
C ASN A 35 10.09 27.66 -29.06
N ILE A 36 11.27 28.17 -29.40
CA ILE A 36 12.37 28.40 -28.44
C ILE A 36 11.98 29.46 -27.40
N SER A 37 11.32 30.55 -27.81
CA SER A 37 10.89 31.61 -26.88
C SER A 37 9.80 31.11 -25.92
N THR A 38 8.88 30.27 -26.40
CA THR A 38 7.80 29.69 -25.59
C THR A 38 8.32 28.70 -24.57
N ILE A 39 9.28 27.84 -24.96
CA ILE A 39 9.93 26.88 -24.07
C ILE A 39 10.73 27.63 -22.99
N ARG A 40 11.52 28.64 -23.36
CA ARG A 40 12.29 29.47 -22.40
C ARG A 40 11.37 30.21 -21.43
N ARG A 41 10.26 30.77 -21.90
CA ARG A 41 9.27 31.45 -21.04
C ARG A 41 8.66 30.50 -20.02
N ARG A 42 8.26 29.29 -20.44
CA ARG A 42 7.67 28.28 -19.53
C ARG A 42 8.68 27.72 -18.53
N ALA A 43 9.91 27.47 -18.96
CA ALA A 43 11.00 27.03 -18.07
C ALA A 43 11.33 28.10 -17.02
N MET A 44 11.40 29.38 -17.41
CA MET A 44 11.65 30.50 -16.49
C MET A 44 10.52 30.70 -15.48
N LEU A 45 9.26 30.51 -15.88
CA LEU A 45 8.12 30.55 -14.96
C LEU A 45 8.20 29.45 -13.89
N ALA A 46 8.63 28.23 -14.24
CA ALA A 46 8.85 27.16 -13.28
C ALA A 46 9.99 27.48 -12.28
N VAL A 47 11.07 28.10 -12.77
CA VAL A 47 12.20 28.54 -11.92
C VAL A 47 11.78 29.65 -10.95
N HIS A 48 10.99 30.65 -11.40
CA HIS A 48 10.48 31.70 -10.52
C HIS A 48 9.49 31.16 -9.46
N ARG A 49 8.67 30.16 -9.82
CA ARG A 49 7.76 29.48 -8.88
C ARG A 49 8.53 28.74 -7.78
N ASN A 50 9.62 28.06 -8.15
CA ASN A 50 10.50 27.40 -7.18
C ASN A 50 11.30 28.37 -6.31
N LYS A 51 11.77 29.51 -6.86
CA LYS A 51 12.42 30.57 -6.08
C LYS A 51 11.49 31.23 -5.06
N ARG A 52 10.18 31.35 -5.36
CA ARG A 52 9.19 31.84 -4.39
C ARG A 52 8.95 30.83 -3.26
N ARG A 53 8.88 29.53 -3.56
CA ARG A 53 8.75 28.46 -2.53
C ARG A 53 9.95 28.38 -1.60
N THR A 54 11.16 28.65 -2.09
CA THR A 54 12.38 28.61 -1.26
C THR A 54 12.57 29.85 -0.39
N LYS A 55 12.08 31.02 -0.82
CA LYS A 55 12.10 32.25 0.00
C LYS A 55 11.13 32.20 1.19
N VAL A 56 9.95 31.59 1.04
CA VAL A 56 8.97 31.44 2.13
C VAL A 56 9.50 30.54 3.27
N LYS A 57 10.46 29.65 2.99
CA LYS A 57 11.09 28.77 3.99
C LYS A 57 12.27 29.38 4.76
N LYS A 58 12.69 30.63 4.46
CA LYS A 58 13.93 31.24 5.00
C LYS A 58 13.70 32.47 5.89
N ILE A 59 12.59 32.54 6.61
CA ILE A 59 12.41 33.56 7.67
C ILE A 59 12.76 32.90 9.02
N PRO A 60 13.88 33.25 9.70
CA PRO A 60 14.22 32.67 11.00
C PRO A 60 13.66 33.53 12.14
N SER A 61 12.97 32.91 13.09
CA SER A 61 12.71 33.48 14.42
C SER A 61 14.00 33.45 15.24
N THR A 62 14.41 34.61 15.74
CA THR A 62 15.57 34.79 16.62
C THR A 62 15.21 34.45 18.06
N GLN A 63 15.81 33.40 18.64
CA GLN A 63 16.02 33.32 20.09
C GLN A 63 17.30 32.53 20.39
N LYS A 64 18.22 33.18 21.10
CA LYS A 64 19.54 32.69 21.51
C LYS A 64 19.38 31.77 22.73
N HIS A 65 20.03 30.60 22.73
CA HIS A 65 20.42 29.94 23.98
C HIS A 65 21.82 29.34 23.87
N HIS A 66 22.59 29.57 24.94
CA HIS A 66 23.99 29.26 25.13
C HIS A 66 24.28 27.75 25.11
N ALA A 67 25.33 27.34 24.39
CA ALA A 67 25.86 25.98 24.41
C ALA A 67 27.03 25.87 25.40
N ILE A 68 26.91 24.98 26.37
CA ILE A 68 28.00 24.51 27.25
C ILE A 68 28.68 23.34 26.56
N VAL A 69 30.00 23.43 26.40
CA VAL A 69 30.88 22.42 25.79
C VAL A 69 31.30 21.42 26.86
N ILE A 70 31.06 20.12 26.66
CA ILE A 70 31.78 19.05 27.35
C ILE A 70 32.32 18.06 26.32
N SER A 71 33.65 18.04 26.22
CA SER A 71 34.47 17.13 25.43
C SER A 71 34.58 15.77 26.13
N LYS A 72 34.36 14.66 25.42
CA LYS A 72 34.98 13.36 25.75
C LYS A 72 35.54 12.67 24.51
N ARG A 73 36.78 12.23 24.71
CA ARG A 73 37.81 11.70 23.82
C ARG A 73 37.57 10.19 23.63
N ALA A 74 37.75 9.67 22.42
CA ALA A 74 37.78 8.23 22.12
C ALA A 74 39.24 7.74 21.98
N PRO A 75 39.58 6.50 22.38
CA PRO A 75 40.86 5.91 22.03
C PRO A 75 40.76 4.95 20.83
N SER A 76 41.79 5.02 20.00
CA SER A 76 42.16 4.15 18.89
C SER A 76 42.71 2.81 19.36
N VAL A 77 42.39 1.71 18.67
CA VAL A 77 43.10 0.42 18.79
C VAL A 77 43.48 -0.08 17.40
N GLU A 78 44.73 -0.51 17.32
CA GLU A 78 45.51 -0.94 16.16
C GLU A 78 45.07 -2.32 15.64
N ARG A 79 45.36 -2.57 14.35
CA ARG A 79 45.19 -3.87 13.68
C ARG A 79 46.54 -4.60 13.68
N GLU A 80 46.54 -5.83 14.17
CA GLU A 80 47.58 -6.82 13.87
C GLU A 80 47.06 -7.84 12.85
N ILE A 81 47.99 -8.26 12.00
CA ILE A 81 47.87 -9.22 10.89
C ILE A 81 48.37 -10.55 11.42
N GLU A 82 47.64 -11.64 11.18
CA GLU A 82 48.22 -13.00 11.16
C GLU A 82 47.54 -13.85 10.08
N GLU A 83 48.38 -14.46 9.24
CA GLU A 83 48.08 -15.48 8.23
C GLU A 83 47.98 -16.85 8.92
N ASP A 84 47.09 -17.76 8.48
CA ASP A 84 47.56 -19.12 8.12
C ASP A 84 46.56 -19.99 7.32
N SER A 85 47.18 -20.72 6.39
CA SER A 85 46.93 -21.96 5.65
C SER A 85 45.57 -22.71 5.55
N ASN A 86 45.18 -22.98 4.29
CA ASN A 86 44.76 -24.25 3.64
C ASN A 86 43.93 -25.32 4.39
N GLN A 87 42.82 -25.76 3.76
CA GLN A 87 42.69 -27.13 3.20
C GLN A 87 41.41 -27.33 2.37
N GLU A 88 41.59 -27.70 1.09
CA GLU A 88 40.58 -28.32 0.21
C GLU A 88 40.34 -29.78 0.64
N VAL A 89 39.09 -30.24 0.61
CA VAL A 89 38.75 -31.67 0.64
C VAL A 89 37.79 -31.99 -0.52
N SER A 90 38.33 -32.70 -1.50
CA SER A 90 37.62 -33.34 -2.60
C SER A 90 37.17 -34.74 -2.16
N LEU A 91 35.91 -35.11 -2.43
CA LEU A 91 35.44 -36.49 -2.36
C LEU A 91 34.52 -36.78 -3.55
N TYR A 92 35.06 -37.53 -4.52
CA TYR A 92 34.26 -38.33 -5.45
C TYR A 92 34.22 -39.77 -4.94
N THR A 93 33.03 -40.36 -4.90
CA THR A 93 32.85 -41.81 -5.09
C THR A 93 31.61 -42.08 -5.93
N SER A 94 31.79 -42.97 -6.90
CA SER A 94 30.80 -43.45 -7.87
C SER A 94 30.22 -44.79 -7.43
N SER A 95 28.92 -45.02 -7.65
CA SER A 95 28.40 -46.37 -7.91
C SER A 95 27.14 -46.34 -8.79
N SER A 96 27.07 -47.32 -9.66
CA SER A 96 26.09 -47.55 -10.75
C SER A 96 24.98 -48.50 -10.34
N GLY A 97 23.75 -48.30 -10.82
CA GLY A 97 22.73 -49.38 -10.85
C GLY A 97 21.27 -49.00 -11.10
N SER A 98 20.76 -49.37 -12.29
CA SER A 98 19.36 -49.70 -12.66
C SER A 98 18.30 -48.59 -12.89
N ARG A 99 17.54 -48.78 -13.98
CA ARG A 99 16.55 -47.90 -14.62
C ARG A 99 15.11 -48.26 -14.22
N THR A 100 14.28 -47.27 -13.90
CA THR A 100 12.84 -47.15 -14.28
C THR A 100 12.44 -45.66 -14.29
N PRO A 101 11.44 -45.23 -15.10
CA PRO A 101 11.30 -43.81 -15.47
C PRO A 101 10.31 -43.08 -14.55
N HIS A 102 10.82 -42.29 -13.63
CA HIS A 102 10.07 -41.19 -13.02
C HIS A 102 10.67 -39.87 -13.52
N CYS A 103 9.82 -39.04 -14.13
CA CYS A 103 10.18 -37.68 -14.53
C CYS A 103 10.38 -36.84 -13.27
N VAL A 104 11.61 -36.83 -12.76
CA VAL A 104 12.04 -35.93 -11.70
C VAL A 104 12.50 -34.64 -12.37
N LEU A 105 11.76 -33.55 -12.16
CA LEU A 105 12.22 -32.19 -12.43
C LEU A 105 13.56 -31.99 -11.70
N LYS A 106 14.66 -32.02 -12.45
CA LYS A 106 15.98 -31.62 -11.93
C LYS A 106 15.97 -30.11 -11.72
N VAL A 107 15.80 -29.69 -10.47
CA VAL A 107 16.13 -28.33 -10.05
C VAL A 107 17.67 -28.23 -10.06
N PRO A 108 18.29 -27.32 -10.81
CA PRO A 108 19.73 -27.15 -10.79
C PRO A 108 20.15 -26.59 -9.41
N ASN A 109 21.01 -27.31 -8.69
CA ASN A 109 21.49 -26.90 -7.36
C ASN A 109 22.44 -25.69 -7.37
N THR A 110 22.74 -25.13 -8.54
CA THR A 110 23.54 -23.91 -8.71
C THR A 110 23.07 -23.16 -9.94
N ILE A 111 22.08 -22.29 -9.77
CA ILE A 111 21.77 -21.25 -10.75
C ILE A 111 22.74 -20.09 -10.47
N ASP A 112 23.74 -19.93 -11.33
CA ASP A 112 24.57 -18.72 -11.34
C ASP A 112 23.69 -17.52 -11.75
N MET A 113 23.20 -16.79 -10.75
CA MET A 113 22.35 -15.61 -10.96
C MET A 113 23.02 -14.56 -11.84
N GLY A 114 24.35 -14.55 -11.98
CA GLY A 114 25.08 -13.62 -12.85
C GLY A 114 24.85 -13.84 -14.35
N ARG A 115 24.42 -15.05 -14.76
CA ARG A 115 24.25 -15.41 -16.18
C ARG A 115 22.80 -15.64 -16.62
N CYS A 116 21.83 -15.54 -15.69
CA CYS A 116 20.41 -15.71 -15.99
C CYS A 116 19.69 -14.40 -16.36
N TYR A 117 20.39 -13.27 -16.37
CA TYR A 117 19.81 -12.00 -16.80
C TYR A 117 19.52 -12.03 -18.30
N ALA A 118 18.32 -11.61 -18.69
CA ALA A 118 17.99 -11.40 -20.09
C ALA A 118 19.06 -10.50 -20.73
N ALA A 119 19.67 -10.99 -21.80
CA ALA A 119 21.03 -10.70 -22.25
C ALA A 119 21.39 -9.26 -22.68
N ASP A 120 20.65 -8.22 -22.30
CA ASP A 120 20.83 -6.85 -22.83
C ASP A 120 20.71 -5.71 -21.79
N LEU A 121 20.79 -6.00 -20.50
CA LEU A 121 20.73 -4.95 -19.47
C LEU A 121 22.09 -4.89 -18.77
N ASP A 122 23.00 -4.04 -19.24
CA ASP A 122 24.37 -3.92 -18.71
C ASP A 122 24.49 -2.68 -17.80
N TYR A 123 23.65 -2.59 -16.76
CA TYR A 123 23.59 -1.43 -15.86
C TYR A 123 23.96 -1.82 -14.42
N PRO A 124 24.83 -1.06 -13.72
CA PRO A 124 25.24 -1.39 -12.35
C PRO A 124 24.05 -1.46 -11.38
N ASN A 125 24.12 -2.40 -10.42
CA ASN A 125 23.16 -2.64 -9.33
C ASN A 125 21.91 -3.46 -9.64
N GLN A 126 21.81 -4.16 -10.77
CA GLN A 126 20.65 -5.00 -11.06
C GLN A 126 20.38 -6.08 -10.02
N GLN A 127 21.42 -6.83 -9.64
CA GLN A 127 21.31 -7.86 -8.61
C GLN A 127 20.82 -7.28 -7.28
N TYR A 128 21.32 -6.10 -6.91
CA TYR A 128 20.90 -5.40 -5.71
C TYR A 128 19.42 -4.98 -5.77
N LEU A 129 18.98 -4.40 -6.89
CA LEU A 129 17.58 -3.98 -7.07
C LEU A 129 16.62 -5.17 -7.13
N LEU A 130 17.00 -6.25 -7.82
CA LEU A 130 16.19 -7.46 -7.89
C LEU A 130 16.09 -8.14 -6.51
N ASN A 131 17.20 -8.17 -5.76
CA ASN A 131 17.20 -8.65 -4.38
C ASN A 131 16.32 -7.76 -3.48
N HIS A 132 16.42 -6.44 -3.60
CA HIS A 132 15.56 -5.49 -2.87
C HIS A 132 14.08 -5.72 -3.20
N TRP A 133 13.75 -5.91 -4.47
CA TRP A 133 12.38 -6.23 -4.88
C TRP A 133 11.87 -7.53 -4.23
N SER A 134 12.65 -8.61 -4.35
CA SER A 134 12.28 -9.94 -3.84
C SER A 134 12.18 -9.99 -2.31
N SER A 135 13.15 -9.40 -1.60
CA SER A 135 13.26 -9.51 -0.14
C SER A 135 12.48 -8.43 0.61
N ALA A 136 12.42 -7.20 0.07
CA ALA A 136 11.87 -6.05 0.77
C ALA A 136 10.55 -5.54 0.18
N MET A 137 10.11 -5.98 -1.00
CA MET A 137 8.83 -5.54 -1.58
C MET A 137 7.83 -6.70 -1.71
N ALA A 138 8.21 -7.78 -2.40
CA ALA A 138 7.35 -8.95 -2.59
C ALA A 138 6.93 -9.61 -1.26
N SER A 139 7.80 -9.53 -0.24
CA SER A 139 7.49 -9.94 1.14
C SER A 139 6.32 -9.20 1.78
N HIS A 140 6.04 -7.95 1.40
CA HIS A 140 4.89 -7.19 1.91
C HIS A 140 3.56 -7.57 1.23
N LEU A 141 3.63 -8.16 0.03
CA LEU A 141 2.45 -8.68 -0.66
C LEU A 141 1.94 -9.96 0.01
N ILE A 142 2.84 -10.79 0.56
CA ILE A 142 2.50 -11.97 1.38
C ILE A 142 3.48 -12.11 2.56
N PRO A 143 3.24 -11.43 3.70
CA PRO A 143 4.14 -11.46 4.85
C PRO A 143 3.84 -12.65 5.76
N VAL A 144 4.09 -13.86 5.25
CA VAL A 144 3.97 -15.13 5.99
C VAL A 144 5.33 -15.80 6.23
N GLY A 145 6.43 -15.08 5.96
CA GLY A 145 7.78 -15.50 6.34
C GLY A 145 8.32 -16.73 5.58
N THR A 146 7.60 -17.19 4.56
CA THR A 146 8.02 -18.35 3.75
C THR A 146 9.26 -18.02 2.90
N ASN A 147 10.20 -18.97 2.86
CA ASN A 147 11.35 -18.94 1.97
C ASN A 147 10.94 -19.08 0.48
N HIS A 148 9.70 -19.53 0.22
CA HIS A 148 9.13 -19.73 -1.10
C HIS A 148 7.95 -18.79 -1.35
N ASN A 149 8.12 -17.50 -1.06
CA ASN A 149 7.06 -16.52 -1.33
C ASN A 149 6.75 -16.53 -2.84
N PRO A 150 5.54 -16.90 -3.27
CA PRO A 150 5.20 -16.99 -4.69
C PRO A 150 5.29 -15.64 -5.39
N MET A 151 5.12 -14.55 -4.66
CA MET A 151 5.35 -13.21 -5.21
C MET A 151 6.80 -13.05 -5.61
N SER A 152 7.75 -13.54 -4.82
CA SER A 152 9.17 -13.46 -5.14
C SER A 152 9.55 -14.44 -6.25
N SER A 153 9.21 -15.74 -6.10
CA SER A 153 9.67 -16.78 -7.02
C SER A 153 9.04 -16.69 -8.41
N VAL A 154 7.72 -16.53 -8.50
CA VAL A 154 7.00 -16.52 -9.79
C VAL A 154 7.37 -15.30 -10.62
N TRP A 155 7.37 -14.11 -10.01
CA TRP A 155 7.69 -12.89 -10.74
C TRP A 155 9.16 -12.82 -11.15
N VAL A 156 10.10 -13.26 -10.30
CA VAL A 156 11.51 -13.33 -10.69
C VAL A 156 11.69 -14.31 -11.84
N TYR A 157 11.05 -15.48 -11.78
CA TYR A 157 11.09 -16.47 -12.87
C TYR A 157 10.63 -15.86 -14.21
N HIS A 158 9.46 -15.21 -14.23
CA HIS A 158 8.97 -14.55 -15.44
C HIS A 158 9.82 -13.35 -15.86
N ALA A 159 10.39 -12.60 -14.92
CA ALA A 159 11.27 -11.47 -15.23
C ALA A 159 12.58 -11.92 -15.88
N LEU A 160 13.18 -13.04 -15.45
CA LEU A 160 14.39 -13.58 -16.08
C LEU A 160 14.15 -13.98 -17.55
N GLY A 161 12.92 -14.40 -17.88
CA GLY A 161 12.51 -14.72 -19.25
C GLY A 161 11.97 -13.53 -20.07
N ASP A 162 11.71 -12.37 -19.46
CA ASP A 162 11.06 -11.23 -20.12
C ASP A 162 11.76 -9.90 -19.79
N PRO A 163 12.47 -9.29 -20.77
CA PRO A 163 13.21 -8.05 -20.54
C PRO A 163 12.35 -6.85 -20.10
N LEU A 164 11.10 -6.75 -20.57
CA LEU A 164 10.20 -5.67 -20.18
C LEU A 164 9.82 -5.83 -18.71
N LEU A 165 9.44 -7.05 -18.31
CA LEU A 165 9.10 -7.33 -16.92
C LEU A 165 10.30 -7.12 -15.99
N MET A 166 11.50 -7.58 -16.37
CA MET A 166 12.74 -7.30 -15.63
C MET A 166 12.95 -5.80 -15.42
N CYS A 167 12.93 -5.00 -16.49
CA CYS A 167 13.08 -3.54 -16.38
C CYS A 167 12.03 -2.92 -15.44
N THR A 168 10.81 -3.44 -15.46
CA THR A 168 9.71 -2.92 -14.65
C THR A 168 9.89 -3.25 -13.17
N LEU A 169 10.37 -4.45 -12.83
CA LEU A 169 10.72 -4.79 -11.44
C LEU A 169 11.86 -3.91 -10.90
N LEU A 170 12.89 -3.69 -11.72
CA LEU A 170 14.04 -2.86 -11.37
C LEU A 170 13.65 -1.37 -11.20
N LEU A 171 12.76 -0.86 -12.07
CA LEU A 171 12.16 0.46 -11.92
C LEU A 171 11.43 0.59 -10.58
N HIS A 172 10.55 -0.37 -10.27
CA HIS A 172 9.75 -0.35 -9.06
C HIS A 172 10.61 -0.40 -7.80
N ALA A 173 11.65 -1.24 -7.80
CA ALA A 173 12.63 -1.32 -6.72
C ALA A 173 13.41 -0.02 -6.52
N ALA A 174 13.92 0.58 -7.61
CA ALA A 174 14.67 1.83 -7.55
C ALA A 174 13.80 2.99 -7.04
N ALA A 175 12.57 3.10 -7.53
CA ALA A 175 11.62 4.13 -7.08
C ALA A 175 11.23 3.94 -5.61
N HIS A 176 11.02 2.70 -5.16
CA HIS A 176 10.77 2.40 -3.76
C HIS A 176 11.95 2.80 -2.86
N LEU A 177 13.17 2.49 -3.26
CA LEU A 177 14.38 2.92 -2.53
C LEU A 177 14.49 4.44 -2.45
N ASP A 178 14.23 5.15 -3.55
CA ASP A 178 14.20 6.62 -3.55
C ASP A 178 13.14 7.16 -2.57
N ALA A 179 11.93 6.56 -2.57
CA ALA A 179 10.82 6.95 -1.70
C ALA A 179 11.11 6.71 -0.21
N VAL A 180 11.61 5.52 0.14
CA VAL A 180 11.99 5.15 1.52
C VAL A 180 13.09 6.06 2.05
N ASN A 181 14.05 6.42 1.20
CA ASN A 181 15.13 7.32 1.55
C ASN A 181 14.76 8.82 1.47
N HIS A 182 13.52 9.15 1.14
CA HIS A 182 13.01 10.51 0.99
C HIS A 182 13.78 11.35 -0.03
N ARG A 183 14.14 10.75 -1.17
CA ARG A 183 14.90 11.37 -2.25
C ARG A 183 14.04 11.56 -3.50
N PRO A 184 14.36 12.54 -4.35
CA PRO A 184 13.78 12.59 -5.69
C PRO A 184 14.25 11.39 -6.54
N PRO A 185 13.59 11.11 -7.68
CA PRO A 185 13.97 10.01 -8.57
C PRO A 185 15.46 10.06 -8.95
N SER A 186 16.17 8.96 -8.70
CA SER A 186 17.58 8.79 -9.04
C SER A 186 17.79 8.59 -10.55
N ARG A 187 19.05 8.69 -10.99
CA ARG A 187 19.43 8.36 -12.38
C ARG A 187 19.03 6.93 -12.77
N VAL A 188 19.05 6.01 -11.80
CA VAL A 188 18.67 4.61 -11.98
C VAL A 188 17.16 4.50 -12.24
N THR A 189 16.35 5.14 -11.40
CA THR A 189 14.89 5.22 -11.56
C THR A 189 14.50 5.83 -12.90
N LEU A 190 15.16 6.93 -13.31
CA LEU A 190 14.90 7.57 -14.60
C LEU A 190 15.33 6.67 -15.78
N HIS A 191 16.47 5.99 -15.67
CA HIS A 191 16.95 5.07 -16.70
C HIS A 191 15.96 3.93 -16.97
N TYR A 192 15.58 3.18 -15.92
CA TYR A 192 14.60 2.11 -16.08
C TYR A 192 13.21 2.64 -16.45
N GLY A 193 12.84 3.85 -16.00
CA GLY A 193 11.61 4.52 -16.42
C GLY A 193 11.53 4.69 -17.94
N MET A 194 12.61 5.23 -18.56
CA MET A 194 12.69 5.37 -20.01
C MET A 194 12.66 4.01 -20.73
N GLU A 195 13.36 3.02 -20.19
CA GLU A 195 13.46 1.71 -20.82
C GLU A 195 12.13 0.94 -20.79
N VAL A 196 11.41 1.00 -19.66
CA VAL A 196 10.06 0.44 -19.53
C VAL A 196 9.10 1.11 -20.51
N THR A 197 9.10 2.45 -20.62
CA THR A 197 8.25 3.16 -21.59
C THR A 197 8.58 2.73 -23.02
N ARG A 198 9.86 2.68 -23.38
CA ARG A 198 10.30 2.28 -24.72
C ARG A 198 9.85 0.86 -25.06
N ARG A 199 10.13 -0.11 -24.19
CA ARG A 199 9.79 -1.52 -24.40
C ARG A 199 8.28 -1.77 -24.38
N MET A 200 7.54 -1.07 -23.51
CA MET A 200 6.08 -1.19 -23.44
C MET A 200 5.45 -0.69 -24.74
N ASN A 201 5.88 0.46 -25.27
CA ASN A 201 5.36 0.97 -26.55
C ASN A 201 5.59 -0.03 -27.68
N SER A 202 6.81 -0.57 -27.82
CA SER A 202 7.09 -1.61 -28.82
C SER A 202 6.23 -2.86 -28.65
N ARG A 203 5.82 -3.18 -27.41
CA ARG A 203 4.99 -4.36 -27.12
C ARG A 203 3.52 -4.12 -27.44
N LEU A 204 3.02 -2.91 -27.20
CA LEU A 204 1.66 -2.51 -27.55
C LEU A 204 1.45 -2.45 -29.08
N ASP A 205 2.51 -2.16 -29.84
CA ASP A 205 2.48 -2.19 -31.31
C ASP A 205 2.47 -3.63 -31.89
N SER A 206 2.81 -4.63 -31.06
CA SER A 206 2.85 -6.04 -31.47
C SER A 206 1.49 -6.72 -31.32
N LYS A 207 1.04 -7.42 -32.37
CA LYS A 207 -0.23 -8.15 -32.37
C LYS A 207 -0.25 -9.36 -31.44
N ASP A 208 0.91 -9.96 -31.17
CA ASP A 208 1.00 -11.23 -30.41
C ASP A 208 1.40 -11.01 -28.95
N LEU A 209 2.12 -9.91 -28.66
CA LEU A 209 2.75 -9.70 -27.37
C LEU A 209 1.92 -8.80 -26.45
N TYR A 210 1.01 -7.96 -26.98
CA TYR A 210 0.35 -6.92 -26.19
C TYR A 210 -0.56 -7.47 -25.07
N LEU A 211 -1.13 -8.67 -25.21
CA LEU A 211 -1.95 -9.32 -24.17
C LEU A 211 -1.26 -10.48 -23.44
N GLN A 212 0.05 -10.66 -23.63
CA GLN A 212 0.78 -11.65 -22.82
C GLN A 212 0.75 -11.28 -21.34
N ASP A 213 0.77 -12.29 -20.47
CA ASP A 213 0.73 -12.09 -19.03
C ASP A 213 1.88 -11.19 -18.55
N THR A 214 3.06 -11.27 -19.17
CA THR A 214 4.20 -10.39 -18.83
C THR A 214 3.98 -8.93 -19.21
N SER A 215 3.19 -8.65 -20.26
CA SER A 215 2.77 -7.29 -20.63
C SER A 215 1.79 -6.72 -19.62
N ILE A 216 0.79 -7.52 -19.22
CA ILE A 216 -0.19 -7.13 -18.19
C ILE A 216 0.52 -6.96 -16.84
N ALA A 217 1.45 -7.85 -16.51
CA ALA A 217 2.30 -7.80 -15.32
C ALA A 217 3.15 -6.52 -15.28
N ALA A 218 3.73 -6.13 -16.42
CA ALA A 218 4.45 -4.87 -16.51
C ALA A 218 3.52 -3.66 -16.30
N VAL A 219 2.31 -3.64 -16.88
CA VAL A 219 1.35 -2.55 -16.64
C VAL A 219 0.94 -2.44 -15.17
N VAL A 220 0.65 -3.56 -14.48
CA VAL A 220 0.31 -3.50 -13.04
C VAL A 220 1.49 -3.04 -12.19
N MET A 221 2.73 -3.39 -12.54
CA MET A 221 3.92 -2.88 -11.85
C MET A 221 4.20 -1.39 -12.13
N ILE A 222 3.94 -0.91 -13.35
CA ILE A 222 3.97 0.53 -13.66
C ILE A 222 2.93 1.25 -12.80
N LEU A 223 1.73 0.70 -12.67
CA LEU A 223 0.68 1.25 -11.80
C LEU A 223 1.12 1.25 -10.32
N ALA A 224 1.69 0.15 -9.84
CA ALA A 224 2.26 0.08 -8.48
C ALA A 224 3.35 1.13 -8.25
N ASN A 225 4.18 1.41 -9.26
CA ASN A 225 5.17 2.48 -9.22
C ASN A 225 4.53 3.87 -9.08
N GLN A 226 3.38 4.13 -9.71
CA GLN A 226 2.66 5.39 -9.54
C GLN A 226 2.06 5.56 -8.14
N LEU A 227 1.69 4.46 -7.48
CA LEU A 227 1.24 4.47 -6.09
C LEU A 227 2.37 4.85 -5.12
N VAL A 228 3.60 4.35 -5.37
CA VAL A 228 4.79 4.71 -4.58
C VAL A 228 5.16 6.17 -4.79
N THR A 229 5.21 6.63 -6.04
CA THR A 229 5.60 8.01 -6.38
C THR A 229 4.46 9.03 -6.18
N SER A 230 3.25 8.56 -5.87
CA SER A 230 2.05 9.38 -5.66
C SER A 230 1.61 10.21 -6.88
N ASN A 231 1.84 9.71 -8.09
CA ASN A 231 1.39 10.34 -9.33
C ASN A 231 -0.04 9.90 -9.69
N LEU A 232 -1.03 10.59 -9.12
CA LEU A 232 -2.43 10.19 -9.23
C LEU A 232 -2.99 10.30 -10.66
N VAL A 233 -2.43 11.18 -11.50
CA VAL A 233 -2.88 11.36 -12.88
C VAL A 233 -2.46 10.17 -13.73
N GLU A 234 -1.17 9.81 -13.69
CA GLU A 234 -0.67 8.63 -14.41
C GLU A 234 -1.26 7.33 -13.86
N MET A 235 -1.48 7.25 -12.55
CA MET A 235 -2.17 6.12 -11.92
C MET A 235 -3.52 5.84 -12.61
N GLN A 236 -4.34 6.86 -12.90
CA GLN A 236 -5.63 6.64 -13.56
C GLN A 236 -5.50 6.15 -14.99
N ILE A 237 -4.52 6.67 -15.73
CA ILE A 237 -4.26 6.25 -17.10
C ILE A 237 -3.87 4.77 -17.13
N HIS A 238 -2.95 4.36 -16.26
CA HIS A 238 -2.50 2.97 -16.18
C HIS A 238 -3.57 2.03 -15.62
N LEU A 239 -4.41 2.49 -14.68
CA LEU A 239 -5.54 1.71 -14.18
C LEU A 239 -6.59 1.46 -15.27
N ASN A 240 -6.92 2.48 -16.08
CA ASN A 240 -7.80 2.33 -17.25
C ASN A 240 -7.22 1.35 -18.28
N ALA A 241 -5.91 1.45 -18.55
CA ALA A 241 -5.23 0.55 -19.48
C ALA A 241 -5.25 -0.89 -18.97
N LEU A 242 -4.94 -1.10 -17.68
CA LEU A 242 -4.94 -2.42 -17.05
C LEU A 242 -6.33 -3.08 -17.12
N GLU A 243 -7.38 -2.33 -16.79
CA GLU A 243 -8.77 -2.81 -16.87
C GLU A 243 -9.12 -3.28 -18.29
N ARG A 244 -8.78 -2.48 -19.30
CA ARG A 244 -9.04 -2.85 -20.69
C ARG A 244 -8.25 -4.09 -21.13
N MET A 245 -6.98 -4.20 -20.75
CA MET A 245 -6.15 -5.38 -21.09
C MET A 245 -6.70 -6.65 -20.44
N VAL A 246 -7.11 -6.59 -19.17
CA VAL A 246 -7.70 -7.74 -18.47
C VAL A 246 -9.05 -8.13 -19.10
N GLN A 247 -9.88 -7.16 -19.48
CA GLN A 247 -11.13 -7.43 -20.19
C GLN A 247 -10.88 -8.12 -21.54
N MET A 248 -9.91 -7.64 -22.31
CA MET A 248 -9.53 -8.23 -23.61
C MET A 248 -8.94 -9.64 -23.46
N ARG A 249 -8.29 -9.93 -22.32
CA ARG A 249 -7.78 -11.26 -21.98
C ARG A 249 -8.87 -12.27 -21.62
N GLY A 250 -10.10 -11.79 -21.34
CA GLY A 250 -11.23 -12.64 -20.93
C GLY A 250 -11.56 -12.58 -19.43
N GLY A 251 -10.87 -11.72 -18.67
CA GLY A 251 -11.08 -11.53 -17.24
C GLY A 251 -9.89 -11.97 -16.39
N LEU A 252 -10.00 -11.76 -15.07
CA LEU A 252 -8.93 -12.03 -14.12
C LEU A 252 -8.56 -13.53 -14.01
N GLN A 253 -9.52 -14.41 -14.27
CA GLN A 253 -9.37 -15.86 -14.19
C GLN A 253 -8.60 -16.47 -15.37
N GLU A 254 -8.46 -15.71 -16.47
CA GLU A 254 -7.70 -16.11 -17.67
C GLU A 254 -6.22 -15.71 -17.60
N LEU A 255 -5.79 -15.14 -16.47
CA LEU A 255 -4.41 -14.72 -16.25
C LEU A 255 -3.59 -15.88 -15.67
N GLY A 256 -2.39 -16.10 -16.22
CA GLY A 256 -1.42 -17.08 -15.71
C GLY A 256 -0.56 -16.55 -14.57
N MET A 257 0.73 -16.89 -14.60
CA MET A 257 1.69 -16.64 -13.51
C MET A 257 1.22 -17.22 -12.17
N ASP A 258 0.69 -18.44 -12.17
CA ASP A 258 0.23 -19.19 -11.00
C ASP A 258 -0.70 -18.40 -10.05
N GLY A 259 -1.50 -17.49 -10.61
CA GLY A 259 -2.41 -16.61 -9.86
C GLY A 259 -1.75 -15.42 -9.17
N ALA A 260 -0.41 -15.31 -9.17
CA ALA A 260 0.32 -14.18 -8.59
C ALA A 260 0.01 -12.85 -9.29
N LEU A 261 -0.21 -12.89 -10.61
CA LEU A 261 -0.61 -11.71 -11.39
C LEU A 261 -1.99 -11.22 -10.97
N GLN A 262 -2.98 -12.12 -10.90
CA GLN A 262 -4.32 -11.80 -10.45
C GLN A 262 -4.32 -11.19 -9.03
N MET A 263 -3.57 -11.80 -8.11
CA MET A 263 -3.43 -11.30 -6.73
C MET A 263 -2.90 -9.87 -6.69
N THR A 264 -1.87 -9.59 -7.50
CA THR A 264 -1.24 -8.27 -7.55
C THR A 264 -2.17 -7.22 -8.13
N ILE A 265 -2.93 -7.55 -9.18
CA ILE A 265 -3.93 -6.65 -9.76
C ILE A 265 -4.97 -6.27 -8.70
N LYS A 266 -5.49 -7.25 -7.95
CA LYS A 266 -6.44 -7.00 -6.86
C LYS A 266 -5.86 -6.08 -5.79
N TRP A 267 -4.63 -6.32 -5.35
CA TRP A 267 -3.96 -5.50 -4.35
C TRP A 267 -3.74 -4.05 -4.82
N VAL A 268 -3.22 -3.87 -6.04
CA VAL A 268 -2.97 -2.54 -6.63
C VAL A 268 -4.30 -1.78 -6.81
N ASP A 269 -5.36 -2.45 -7.24
CA ASP A 269 -6.69 -1.85 -7.41
C ASP A 269 -7.32 -1.44 -6.09
N ILE A 270 -7.28 -2.30 -5.06
CA ILE A 270 -7.72 -1.97 -3.71
C ILE A 270 -6.94 -0.77 -3.16
N THR A 271 -5.62 -0.74 -3.39
CA THR A 271 -4.76 0.37 -2.98
C THR A 271 -5.12 1.66 -3.71
N ALA A 272 -5.33 1.62 -5.02
CA ALA A 272 -5.79 2.76 -5.80
C ALA A 272 -7.18 3.26 -5.34
N ALA A 273 -8.10 2.33 -5.04
CA ALA A 273 -9.43 2.62 -4.50
C ALA A 273 -9.37 3.28 -3.11
N MET A 274 -8.42 2.87 -2.25
CA MET A 274 -8.15 3.54 -0.97
C MET A 274 -7.72 5.00 -1.18
N PHE A 275 -6.80 5.26 -2.13
CA PHE A 275 -6.33 6.60 -2.48
C PHE A 275 -7.45 7.50 -3.02
N GLN A 276 -8.19 7.01 -4.00
CA GLN A 276 -9.19 7.79 -4.71
C GLN A 276 -10.50 7.93 -3.95
N ASN A 277 -10.66 7.22 -2.83
CA ASN A 277 -11.95 7.02 -2.18
C ASN A 277 -13.01 6.43 -3.12
N ALA A 278 -12.62 5.50 -3.98
CA ALA A 278 -13.47 4.90 -5.01
C ALA A 278 -13.75 3.42 -4.73
N ARG A 279 -14.61 2.79 -5.54
CA ARG A 279 -14.77 1.33 -5.55
C ARG A 279 -13.62 0.68 -6.31
N PRO A 280 -13.08 -0.45 -5.83
CA PRO A 280 -12.18 -1.29 -6.63
C PRO A 280 -12.86 -1.70 -7.94
N ARG A 281 -12.12 -1.67 -9.05
CA ARG A 281 -12.63 -2.02 -10.39
C ARG A 281 -12.66 -3.53 -10.65
N PHE A 282 -11.74 -4.26 -10.01
CA PHE A 282 -11.57 -5.70 -10.14
C PHE A 282 -12.17 -6.45 -8.95
N ALA A 283 -13.17 -5.84 -8.29
CA ALA A 283 -13.98 -6.46 -7.27
C ALA A 283 -14.52 -7.81 -7.75
N HIS A 284 -14.40 -8.84 -6.90
CA HIS A 284 -14.82 -10.20 -7.22
C HIS A 284 -16.29 -10.22 -7.64
N ALA A 285 -16.59 -10.81 -8.80
CA ALA A 285 -17.92 -11.32 -9.14
C ALA A 285 -18.28 -12.58 -8.33
N ALA A 286 -17.54 -12.90 -7.25
CA ALA A 286 -17.96 -13.86 -6.25
C ALA A 286 -19.02 -13.17 -5.40
N SER A 287 -20.21 -13.14 -5.98
CA SER A 287 -21.51 -13.01 -5.36
C SER A 287 -21.58 -11.99 -4.22
N PRO A 288 -22.29 -10.87 -4.42
CA PRO A 288 -23.08 -10.26 -3.35
C PRO A 288 -23.77 -11.30 -2.43
N THR A 289 -24.01 -12.53 -2.90
CA THR A 289 -24.39 -13.71 -2.10
C THR A 289 -23.40 -14.09 -1.00
N ARG A 290 -22.07 -14.16 -1.18
CA ARG A 290 -21.15 -14.48 -0.05
C ARG A 290 -21.08 -13.37 1.00
N LEU A 291 -21.28 -12.13 0.57
CA LEU A 291 -21.33 -10.95 1.44
C LEU A 291 -22.68 -10.87 2.17
N ALA A 292 -23.77 -11.26 1.50
CA ALA A 292 -25.07 -11.48 2.09
C ALA A 292 -25.02 -12.67 3.05
N ASP A 293 -24.41 -13.81 2.71
CA ASP A 293 -24.24 -14.98 3.57
C ASP A 293 -23.38 -14.62 4.79
N LEU A 294 -22.25 -13.94 4.59
CA LEU A 294 -21.47 -13.32 5.67
C LEU A 294 -22.22 -12.21 6.43
N ILE A 295 -23.43 -11.80 6.06
CA ILE A 295 -24.28 -10.89 6.85
C ILE A 295 -25.55 -11.58 7.36
N THR A 296 -26.01 -12.67 6.73
CA THR A 296 -27.31 -13.33 6.90
C THR A 296 -27.22 -14.78 7.37
N SER A 297 -26.23 -15.56 6.93
CA SER A 297 -25.94 -16.89 7.48
C SER A 297 -25.15 -16.71 8.77
N ASP A 298 -25.86 -16.65 9.90
CA ASP A 298 -25.70 -17.57 11.05
C ASP A 298 -26.57 -17.13 12.26
N LEU A 299 -27.81 -16.72 12.01
CA LEU A 299 -28.75 -16.31 13.07
C LEU A 299 -29.38 -17.50 13.83
N SER A 300 -29.03 -18.75 13.51
CA SER A 300 -29.66 -19.93 14.13
C SER A 300 -28.74 -20.83 14.96
N ASN A 301 -27.40 -20.73 14.83
CA ASN A 301 -26.49 -21.71 15.43
C ASN A 301 -25.54 -21.16 16.50
N ALA A 302 -25.54 -19.86 16.77
CA ALA A 302 -24.84 -19.33 17.94
C ALA A 302 -25.75 -19.41 19.17
N SER A 303 -25.61 -20.48 19.94
CA SER A 303 -26.13 -20.57 21.31
C SER A 303 -25.42 -19.52 22.17
N VAL A 304 -25.91 -18.30 22.15
CA VAL A 304 -25.50 -17.23 23.07
C VAL A 304 -26.72 -16.87 23.91
N SER A 305 -26.51 -16.97 25.22
CA SER A 305 -27.36 -16.53 26.33
C SER A 305 -28.51 -15.58 25.98
N SER A 306 -29.69 -15.91 26.49
CA SER A 306 -31.01 -15.31 26.29
C SER A 306 -31.20 -13.84 26.70
N ASP A 307 -30.19 -12.98 26.62
CA ASP A 307 -30.28 -11.56 27.04
C ASP A 307 -30.23 -10.55 25.88
N LEU A 308 -30.39 -10.99 24.62
CA LEU A 308 -30.38 -10.08 23.46
C LEU A 308 -31.57 -10.31 22.51
N GLN A 309 -32.78 -10.53 23.02
CA GLN A 309 -33.99 -10.70 22.20
C GLN A 309 -34.56 -9.40 21.59
N GLU A 310 -33.70 -8.55 21.03
CA GLU A 310 -34.13 -7.40 20.20
C GLU A 310 -33.42 -7.41 18.83
N PHE A 311 -33.16 -8.60 18.29
CA PHE A 311 -32.48 -8.83 17.01
C PHE A 311 -33.47 -8.89 15.81
N SER A 312 -33.95 -7.73 15.38
CA SER A 312 -34.60 -7.55 14.07
C SER A 312 -34.18 -6.23 13.40
N ARG A 313 -32.87 -6.06 13.21
CA ARG A 313 -32.22 -5.04 12.36
C ARG A 313 -30.75 -5.43 12.27
N VAL A 314 -30.20 -5.63 11.07
CA VAL A 314 -28.75 -5.88 10.91
C VAL A 314 -28.01 -4.66 11.46
N ASP A 315 -27.37 -4.82 12.62
CA ASP A 315 -26.74 -3.74 13.34
C ASP A 315 -25.27 -3.58 12.89
N ILE A 316 -24.75 -2.36 12.94
CA ILE A 316 -23.34 -2.05 12.61
C ILE A 316 -22.41 -2.88 13.49
N THR A 317 -22.84 -3.11 14.72
CA THR A 317 -22.24 -4.01 15.70
C THR A 317 -22.05 -5.43 15.14
N THR A 318 -23.03 -5.98 14.42
CA THR A 318 -22.94 -7.30 13.79
C THR A 318 -21.92 -7.31 12.65
N ALA A 319 -21.90 -6.29 11.79
CA ALA A 319 -20.93 -6.20 10.70
C ALA A 319 -19.49 -6.03 11.20
N LEU A 320 -19.27 -5.18 12.21
CA LEU A 320 -17.97 -5.00 12.86
C LEU A 320 -17.53 -6.27 13.61
N PHE A 321 -18.46 -6.97 14.26
CA PHE A 321 -18.17 -8.24 14.91
C PHE A 321 -17.70 -9.31 13.91
N ARG A 322 -18.38 -9.43 12.77
CA ARG A 322 -17.99 -10.38 11.73
C ARG A 322 -16.65 -10.03 11.09
N LEU A 323 -16.40 -8.74 10.82
CA LEU A 323 -15.07 -8.26 10.37
C LEU A 323 -13.97 -8.59 11.38
N ARG A 324 -14.24 -8.42 12.67
CA ARG A 324 -13.32 -8.81 13.74
C ARG A 324 -13.02 -10.30 13.71
N GLN A 325 -14.02 -11.16 13.61
CA GLN A 325 -13.81 -12.62 13.55
C GLN A 325 -12.93 -13.00 12.37
N GLU A 326 -13.18 -12.45 11.18
CA GLU A 326 -12.35 -12.69 10.00
C GLU A 326 -10.89 -12.24 10.20
N ILE A 327 -10.68 -11.10 10.86
CA ILE A 327 -9.34 -10.59 11.15
C ILE A 327 -8.62 -11.43 12.22
N ILE A 328 -9.33 -11.94 13.23
CA ILE A 328 -8.76 -12.88 14.21
C ILE A 328 -8.27 -14.14 13.50
N ILE A 329 -9.11 -14.72 12.64
CA ILE A 329 -8.73 -15.93 11.91
C ILE A 329 -7.54 -15.65 10.97
N LEU A 330 -7.50 -14.48 10.33
CA LEU A 330 -6.36 -14.07 9.52
C LEU A 330 -5.08 -13.92 10.37
N THR A 331 -5.20 -13.42 11.61
CA THR A 331 -4.08 -13.30 12.56
C THR A 331 -3.54 -14.66 12.95
N GLU A 332 -4.43 -15.59 13.34
CA GLU A 332 -4.06 -16.95 13.69
C GLU A 332 -3.40 -17.69 12.51
N MET A 333 -3.96 -17.51 11.31
CA MET A 333 -3.38 -18.03 10.08
C MET A 333 -1.97 -17.48 9.85
N GLN A 334 -1.76 -16.16 9.97
CA GLN A 334 -0.43 -15.56 9.82
C GLN A 334 0.55 -16.14 10.82
N SER A 335 0.19 -16.21 12.10
CA SER A 335 1.03 -16.74 13.18
C SER A 335 1.44 -18.20 12.92
N ARG A 336 0.49 -19.03 12.50
CA ARG A 336 0.73 -20.44 12.18
C ARG A 336 1.65 -20.64 10.98
N LEU A 337 1.50 -19.83 9.93
CA LEU A 337 2.38 -19.89 8.76
C LEU A 337 3.79 -19.39 9.09
N MET A 338 3.90 -18.29 9.85
CA MET A 338 5.18 -17.74 10.31
C MET A 338 5.95 -18.68 11.25
N ALA A 339 5.26 -19.55 12.00
CA ALA A 339 5.90 -20.51 12.90
C ALA A 339 6.63 -21.65 12.16
N CYS A 340 6.23 -21.95 10.92
CA CYS A 340 6.75 -23.06 10.13
C CYS A 340 7.09 -22.60 8.70
N PRO A 341 8.08 -21.71 8.51
CA PRO A 341 8.36 -21.06 7.23
C PRO A 341 8.80 -22.05 6.14
N ASP A 342 9.53 -23.10 6.49
CA ASP A 342 10.01 -24.12 5.54
C ASP A 342 8.94 -25.12 5.09
N ARG A 343 7.82 -25.20 5.82
CA ARG A 343 6.69 -26.10 5.50
C ARG A 343 5.50 -25.39 4.87
N THR A 344 5.53 -24.06 4.83
CA THR A 344 4.45 -23.25 4.27
C THR A 344 4.39 -23.44 2.76
N SER A 345 3.29 -24.01 2.28
CA SER A 345 3.07 -24.21 0.85
C SER A 345 2.67 -22.90 0.16
N THR A 346 2.93 -22.81 -1.15
CA THR A 346 2.44 -21.71 -2.00
C THR A 346 0.92 -21.54 -1.92
N ALA A 347 0.17 -22.64 -1.83
CA ALA A 347 -1.29 -22.62 -1.76
C ALA A 347 -1.78 -21.94 -0.47
N GLU A 348 -1.21 -22.29 0.69
CA GLU A 348 -1.56 -21.67 1.98
C GLU A 348 -1.20 -20.17 2.01
N ALA A 349 -0.05 -19.80 1.44
CA ALA A 349 0.38 -18.41 1.31
C ALA A 349 -0.58 -17.59 0.44
N MET A 350 -1.05 -18.17 -0.68
CA MET A 350 -2.03 -17.56 -1.58
C MET A 350 -3.43 -17.48 -0.95
N GLU A 351 -3.82 -18.48 -0.17
CA GLU A 351 -5.08 -18.47 0.59
C GLU A 351 -5.09 -17.32 1.63
N PHE A 352 -3.98 -17.15 2.36
CA PHE A 352 -3.81 -16.03 3.30
C PHE A 352 -3.99 -14.69 2.58
N ALA A 353 -3.30 -14.51 1.46
CA ALA A 353 -3.38 -13.28 0.66
C ALA A 353 -4.80 -13.04 0.10
N SER A 354 -5.49 -14.09 -0.31
CA SER A 354 -6.87 -14.03 -0.81
C SER A 354 -7.86 -13.61 0.27
N ARG A 355 -7.73 -14.19 1.47
CA ARG A 355 -8.58 -13.86 2.63
C ARG A 355 -8.34 -12.43 3.10
N ARG A 356 -7.08 -11.99 3.17
CA ARG A 356 -6.74 -10.58 3.45
C ARG A 356 -7.38 -9.62 2.43
N THR A 357 -7.21 -9.90 1.14
CA THR A 357 -7.78 -9.10 0.05
C THR A 357 -9.31 -9.00 0.18
N SER A 358 -9.97 -10.07 0.62
CA SER A 358 -11.41 -10.09 0.85
C SER A 358 -11.83 -9.18 2.01
N ILE A 359 -11.07 -9.19 3.12
CA ILE A 359 -11.28 -8.27 4.24
C ILE A 359 -11.10 -6.81 3.82
N GLU A 360 -10.06 -6.50 3.04
CA GLU A 360 -9.84 -5.14 2.53
C GLU A 360 -10.99 -4.65 1.64
N HIS A 361 -11.49 -5.54 0.79
CA HIS A 361 -12.65 -5.27 -0.03
C HIS A 361 -13.91 -5.02 0.82
N LEU A 362 -14.14 -5.83 1.87
CA LEU A 362 -15.25 -5.65 2.80
C LEU A 362 -15.16 -4.29 3.52
N LEU A 363 -13.98 -3.91 4.02
CA LEU A 363 -13.76 -2.61 4.67
C LEU A 363 -14.02 -1.44 3.73
N LEU A 364 -13.54 -1.54 2.48
CA LEU A 364 -13.79 -0.53 1.44
C LEU A 364 -15.27 -0.44 1.05
N PHE A 365 -15.97 -1.57 0.98
CA PHE A 365 -17.38 -1.64 0.63
C PHE A 365 -18.27 -1.13 1.77
N ALA A 366 -18.06 -1.58 3.00
CA ALA A 366 -18.81 -1.14 4.18
C ALA A 366 -18.71 0.38 4.39
N ARG A 367 -17.56 0.96 4.03
CA ARG A 367 -17.34 2.41 3.98
C ARG A 367 -18.23 3.11 2.93
N GLN A 368 -18.42 2.50 1.76
CA GLN A 368 -19.08 3.13 0.60
C GLN A 368 -20.56 2.76 0.43
N GLY A 369 -21.03 1.71 1.09
CA GLY A 369 -22.23 0.96 0.70
C GLY A 369 -23.43 1.03 1.65
N LEU A 370 -23.37 1.74 2.77
CA LEU A 370 -24.51 1.84 3.72
C LEU A 370 -25.18 3.23 3.72
N ALA A 371 -24.95 4.04 2.70
CA ALA A 371 -25.63 5.33 2.51
C ALA A 371 -27.10 5.20 2.07
N SER A 372 -27.57 3.99 1.71
CA SER A 372 -28.89 3.75 1.11
C SER A 372 -29.92 3.11 2.04
N MET A 373 -29.56 2.68 3.25
CA MET A 373 -30.51 2.04 4.17
C MET A 373 -30.60 2.79 5.49
N HIS A 374 -31.55 3.73 5.55
CA HIS A 374 -32.25 4.23 6.73
C HIS A 374 -31.53 4.00 8.09
N ARG A 375 -30.73 4.99 8.51
CA ARG A 375 -30.44 5.37 9.91
C ARG A 375 -29.69 6.72 9.92
N THR A 376 -29.64 7.37 11.08
CA THR A 376 -29.05 8.70 11.33
C THR A 376 -27.60 8.83 10.84
N ASP A 377 -27.21 10.03 10.38
CA ASP A 377 -25.88 10.34 9.79
C ASP A 377 -24.70 9.87 10.68
N GLN A 378 -24.86 9.97 11.99
CA GLN A 378 -23.86 9.59 13.00
C GLN A 378 -23.44 8.12 12.95
N ASP A 379 -24.39 7.20 12.77
CA ASP A 379 -24.13 5.76 12.65
C ASP A 379 -23.30 5.45 11.40
N ALA A 380 -23.53 6.22 10.33
CA ALA A 380 -22.77 6.08 9.10
C ALA A 380 -21.33 6.58 9.24
N ARG A 381 -21.13 7.69 9.95
CA ARG A 381 -19.81 8.25 10.23
C ARG A 381 -18.97 7.40 11.17
N LEU A 382 -19.57 6.86 12.23
CA LEU A 382 -18.88 5.93 13.12
C LEU A 382 -18.39 4.70 12.35
N ARG A 383 -19.25 4.15 11.49
CA ARG A 383 -18.87 3.03 10.63
C ARG A 383 -17.74 3.40 9.67
N GLU A 384 -17.79 4.59 9.07
CA GLU A 384 -16.73 5.10 8.21
C GLU A 384 -15.40 5.16 8.97
N ALA A 385 -15.37 5.76 10.17
CA ALA A 385 -14.19 5.84 11.02
C ALA A 385 -13.63 4.44 11.34
N CYS A 386 -14.51 3.51 11.74
CA CYS A 386 -14.11 2.14 12.04
C CYS A 386 -13.56 1.41 10.81
N CYS A 387 -14.15 1.59 9.62
CA CYS A 387 -13.65 0.99 8.39
C CYS A 387 -12.29 1.56 8.00
N ILE A 388 -12.08 2.88 8.15
CA ILE A 388 -10.78 3.51 7.89
C ILE A 388 -9.72 2.98 8.87
N ALA A 389 -10.04 2.91 10.16
CA ALA A 389 -9.15 2.33 11.17
C ALA A 389 -8.84 0.86 10.87
N GLY A 390 -9.85 0.07 10.47
CA GLY A 390 -9.66 -1.31 10.02
C GLY A 390 -8.72 -1.42 8.81
N SER A 391 -8.86 -0.52 7.81
CA SER A 391 -7.96 -0.48 6.66
C SER A 391 -6.52 -0.12 7.05
N ILE A 392 -6.33 0.81 8.00
CA ILE A 392 -5.02 1.15 8.57
C ILE A 392 -4.43 -0.08 9.28
N TYR A 393 -5.22 -0.73 10.14
CA TYR A 393 -4.80 -1.92 10.86
C TYR A 393 -4.35 -3.02 9.90
N VAL A 394 -5.15 -3.35 8.88
CA VAL A 394 -4.80 -4.40 7.90
C VAL A 394 -3.54 -4.03 7.11
N SER A 395 -3.47 -2.79 6.64
CA SER A 395 -2.30 -2.25 5.90
C SER A 395 -1.02 -2.26 6.74
N TYR A 396 -1.11 -2.04 8.04
CA TYR A 396 0.06 -2.01 8.91
C TYR A 396 0.45 -3.41 9.41
N VAL A 397 -0.49 -4.16 9.98
CA VAL A 397 -0.24 -5.45 10.64
C VAL A 397 0.00 -6.59 9.64
N PHE A 398 -0.83 -6.67 8.59
CA PHE A 398 -0.82 -7.78 7.62
C PHE A 398 -0.11 -7.50 6.30
N HIS A 399 0.30 -6.26 6.06
CA HIS A 399 1.23 -5.96 4.98
C HIS A 399 2.62 -5.55 5.50
N GLY A 400 2.73 -5.07 6.74
CA GLY A 400 4.00 -4.56 7.27
C GLY A 400 4.36 -3.16 6.77
N LEU A 401 3.41 -2.41 6.20
CA LEU A 401 3.68 -1.10 5.61
C LEU A 401 4.10 -0.11 6.68
N GLN A 402 5.17 0.64 6.41
CA GLN A 402 5.72 1.60 7.36
C GLN A 402 5.03 2.98 7.23
N PRO A 403 4.61 3.64 8.34
CA PRO A 403 3.86 4.90 8.29
C PRO A 403 4.60 6.03 7.57
N ARG A 404 5.94 6.08 7.71
CA ARG A 404 6.79 7.12 7.10
C ARG A 404 6.97 6.93 5.60
N ALA A 405 7.04 5.68 5.14
CA ALA A 405 7.35 5.33 3.76
C ALA A 405 6.10 5.26 2.87
N THR A 406 4.93 4.94 3.45
CA THR A 406 3.75 4.59 2.65
C THR A 406 2.70 5.71 2.62
N MET A 407 2.45 6.28 1.45
CA MET A 407 1.48 7.37 1.29
C MET A 407 0.03 6.93 1.57
N VAL A 408 -0.33 5.67 1.30
CA VAL A 408 -1.67 5.10 1.63
C VAL A 408 -2.01 5.32 3.10
N LEU A 409 -1.10 4.94 4.01
CA LEU A 409 -1.30 5.07 5.45
C LEU A 409 -1.45 6.54 5.86
N LYS A 410 -0.64 7.43 5.27
CA LYS A 410 -0.75 8.89 5.51
C LYS A 410 -2.13 9.42 5.09
N MET A 411 -2.63 8.99 3.94
CA MET A 411 -3.95 9.40 3.46
C MET A 411 -5.08 8.84 4.30
N LEU A 412 -5.06 7.54 4.63
CA LEU A 412 -6.07 6.92 5.49
C LEU A 412 -6.12 7.60 6.86
N LYS A 413 -4.97 7.89 7.46
CA LYS A 413 -4.90 8.63 8.74
C LYS A 413 -5.51 10.03 8.64
N ARG A 414 -5.15 10.83 7.64
CA ARG A 414 -5.75 12.17 7.46
C ARG A 414 -7.27 12.10 7.31
N ARG A 415 -7.76 11.09 6.60
CA ARG A 415 -9.20 10.86 6.45
C ARG A 415 -9.86 10.45 7.75
N LEU A 416 -9.22 9.60 8.54
CA LEU A 416 -9.69 9.25 9.87
C LEU A 416 -9.81 10.50 10.75
N MET A 417 -8.80 11.37 10.74
CA MET A 417 -8.82 12.63 11.49
C MET A 417 -10.03 13.49 11.10
N SER A 418 -10.25 13.70 9.79
CA SER A 418 -11.39 14.46 9.28
C SER A 418 -12.75 13.82 9.60
N CYS A 419 -12.83 12.48 9.59
CA CYS A 419 -14.03 11.74 9.96
C CYS A 419 -14.36 11.92 11.46
N VAL A 420 -13.35 11.86 12.33
CA VAL A 420 -13.51 12.10 13.77
C VAL A 420 -13.89 13.55 14.06
N GLU A 421 -13.29 14.53 13.38
CA GLU A 421 -13.70 15.95 13.51
C GLU A 421 -15.16 16.16 13.14
N SER A 422 -15.63 15.50 12.08
CA SER A 422 -17.04 15.56 11.67
C SER A 422 -17.96 14.94 12.73
N LEU A 423 -17.58 13.77 13.28
CA LEU A 423 -18.29 13.14 14.39
C LEU A 423 -18.34 14.03 15.64
N GLU A 424 -17.27 14.75 15.96
CA GLU A 424 -17.26 15.67 17.10
C GLU A 424 -18.28 16.80 16.87
N LEU A 425 -18.29 17.41 15.69
CA LEU A 425 -19.22 18.48 15.34
C LEU A 425 -20.70 18.02 15.42
N GLU A 426 -21.01 16.83 14.92
CA GLU A 426 -22.36 16.25 14.95
C GLU A 426 -22.86 15.90 16.37
N ASN A 427 -21.93 15.68 17.30
CA ASN A 427 -22.18 15.27 18.68
C ASN A 427 -22.23 16.42 19.68
N HIS A 428 -21.90 17.66 19.28
CA HIS A 428 -22.00 18.82 20.16
C HIS A 428 -23.45 18.97 20.65
N GLY A 429 -23.68 18.73 21.96
CA GLY A 429 -24.98 18.88 22.62
C GLY A 429 -25.82 17.61 22.79
N LYS A 430 -25.33 16.41 22.41
CA LYS A 430 -26.03 15.14 22.63
C LYS A 430 -25.31 14.29 23.70
N SER A 431 -25.98 14.04 24.82
CA SER A 431 -25.45 13.27 25.96
C SER A 431 -25.61 11.75 25.83
N ASP A 432 -26.41 11.28 24.86
CA ASP A 432 -26.85 9.88 24.79
C ASP A 432 -26.03 9.05 23.80
N GLN A 433 -24.70 9.08 23.91
CA GLN A 433 -23.87 8.14 23.14
C GLN A 433 -23.75 6.80 23.87
N LEU A 434 -23.99 5.72 23.13
CA LEU A 434 -23.82 4.38 23.66
C LEU A 434 -22.34 4.13 24.01
N PRO A 435 -22.02 3.50 25.17
CA PRO A 435 -20.64 3.23 25.57
C PRO A 435 -19.81 2.49 24.51
N ALA A 436 -20.46 1.60 23.73
CA ALA A 436 -19.81 0.88 22.63
C ALA A 436 -19.31 1.80 21.50
N SER A 437 -20.04 2.89 21.21
CA SER A 437 -19.65 3.86 20.17
C SER A 437 -18.43 4.68 20.60
N ILE A 438 -18.38 5.07 21.87
CA ILE A 438 -17.24 5.78 22.47
C ILE A 438 -16.01 4.86 22.46
N ALA A 439 -16.16 3.58 22.82
CA ALA A 439 -15.11 2.59 22.77
C ALA A 439 -14.60 2.33 21.33
N ALA A 440 -15.47 2.35 20.33
CA ALA A 440 -15.08 2.22 18.93
C ALA A 440 -14.29 3.43 18.41
N ILE A 441 -14.69 4.65 18.80
CA ILE A 441 -13.94 5.89 18.50
C ILE A 441 -12.57 5.85 19.18
N PHE A 442 -12.52 5.42 20.44
CA PHE A 442 -11.27 5.24 21.18
C PHE A 442 -10.31 4.30 20.45
N TRP A 443 -10.80 3.11 20.06
CA TRP A 443 -10.01 2.15 19.28
C TRP A 443 -9.51 2.74 17.96
N ALA A 444 -10.37 3.42 17.21
CA ALA A 444 -9.99 4.04 15.94
C ALA A 444 -8.90 5.11 16.14
N LEU A 445 -9.02 5.95 17.18
CA LEU A 445 -8.00 6.93 17.55
C LEU A 445 -6.68 6.28 17.94
N CYS A 446 -6.68 5.15 18.67
CA CYS A 446 -5.47 4.40 18.99
C CYS A 446 -4.78 3.91 17.71
N VAL A 447 -5.54 3.28 16.81
CA VAL A 447 -5.03 2.79 15.52
C VAL A 447 -4.46 3.94 14.69
N GLY A 448 -5.15 5.07 14.58
CA GLY A 448 -4.66 6.27 13.88
C GLY A 448 -3.43 6.90 14.54
N GLY A 449 -3.41 6.95 15.87
CA GLY A 449 -2.32 7.52 16.67
C GLY A 449 -1.01 6.79 16.48
N THR A 450 -1.04 5.46 16.30
CA THR A 450 0.17 4.68 15.98
C THR A 450 0.83 5.13 14.66
N MET A 451 0.07 5.78 13.76
CA MET A 451 0.52 6.28 12.46
C MET A 451 0.94 7.77 12.49
N ALA A 452 0.88 8.43 13.64
CA ALA A 452 1.30 9.83 13.78
C ALA A 452 2.80 9.98 13.51
N VAL A 453 3.18 10.97 12.69
CA VAL A 453 4.57 11.14 12.22
C VAL A 453 5.25 12.39 12.75
N ASP A 454 4.46 13.43 13.03
CA ASP A 454 4.95 14.72 13.52
C ASP A 454 4.25 15.14 14.83
N LEU A 455 4.73 16.25 15.40
CA LEU A 455 4.24 16.76 16.68
C LEU A 455 2.80 17.28 16.59
N GLU A 456 2.40 17.87 15.48
CA GLU A 456 1.06 18.43 15.29
C GLU A 456 0.02 17.30 15.30
N GLU A 457 0.26 16.26 14.52
CA GLU A 457 -0.56 15.05 14.49
C GLU A 457 -0.58 14.37 15.86
N ARG A 458 0.58 14.23 16.52
CA ARG A 458 0.67 13.67 17.87
C ARG A 458 -0.23 14.42 18.85
N THR A 459 -0.10 15.75 18.92
CA THR A 459 -0.92 16.59 19.79
C THR A 459 -2.41 16.45 19.46
N TRP A 460 -2.76 16.41 18.18
CA TRP A 460 -4.15 16.21 17.74
C TRP A 460 -4.74 14.89 18.28
N PHE A 461 -3.99 13.79 18.24
CA PHE A 461 -4.42 12.49 18.76
C PHE A 461 -4.49 12.49 20.28
N VAL A 462 -3.48 13.02 20.97
CA VAL A 462 -3.42 13.07 22.44
C VAL A 462 -4.66 13.76 23.00
N LEU A 463 -5.00 14.97 22.53
CA LEU A 463 -6.14 15.73 23.05
C LEU A 463 -7.48 14.97 22.96
N ARG A 464 -7.69 14.22 21.87
CA ARG A 464 -8.92 13.47 21.64
C ARG A 464 -8.94 12.15 22.39
N LEU A 465 -7.81 11.43 22.38
CA LEU A 465 -7.64 10.21 23.17
C LEU A 465 -7.89 10.48 24.64
N SER A 466 -7.35 11.57 25.20
CA SER A 466 -7.55 11.89 26.61
C SER A 466 -9.00 12.23 26.95
N ARG A 467 -9.72 12.93 26.07
CA ARG A 467 -11.16 13.20 26.25
C ARG A 467 -11.98 11.92 26.27
N VAL A 468 -11.75 11.04 25.31
CA VAL A 468 -12.48 9.78 25.17
C VAL A 468 -12.10 8.79 26.29
N ALA A 469 -10.83 8.76 26.68
CA ALA A 469 -10.36 7.96 27.82
C ALA A 469 -11.02 8.39 29.14
N LYS A 470 -11.18 9.70 29.38
CA LYS A 470 -11.94 10.21 30.54
C LYS A 470 -13.41 9.77 30.52
N GLN A 471 -14.07 9.83 29.37
CA GLN A 471 -15.46 9.38 29.22
C GLN A 471 -15.61 7.87 29.51
N LEU A 472 -14.61 7.07 29.18
CA LEU A 472 -14.56 5.64 29.45
C LEU A 472 -14.01 5.29 30.85
N GLY A 473 -13.58 6.28 31.63
CA GLY A 473 -12.99 6.07 32.96
C GLY A 473 -11.61 5.38 32.95
N LEU A 474 -10.85 5.52 31.86
CA LEU A 474 -9.56 4.86 31.67
C LEU A 474 -8.41 5.70 32.22
N MET A 475 -7.64 5.13 33.16
CA MET A 475 -6.52 5.79 33.85
C MET A 475 -5.19 5.10 33.58
N CYS A 476 -5.20 3.80 33.32
CA CYS A 476 -3.98 3.01 33.10
C CYS A 476 -4.10 2.05 31.91
N TRP A 477 -2.95 1.54 31.48
CA TRP A 477 -2.85 0.68 30.29
C TRP A 477 -3.62 -0.65 30.47
N GLU A 478 -3.65 -1.18 31.69
CA GLU A 478 -4.35 -2.42 32.06
C GLU A 478 -5.87 -2.32 31.82
N GLN A 479 -6.43 -1.11 31.87
CA GLN A 479 -7.84 -0.85 31.58
C GLN A 479 -8.10 -0.63 30.09
N VAL A 480 -7.09 -0.15 29.35
CA VAL A 480 -7.16 0.10 27.91
C VAL A 480 -7.15 -1.19 27.10
N LEU A 481 -6.26 -2.11 27.45
CA LEU A 481 -6.02 -3.31 26.67
C LEU A 481 -7.29 -4.18 26.48
N PRO A 482 -8.15 -4.41 27.49
CA PRO A 482 -9.41 -5.12 27.31
C PRO A 482 -10.33 -4.48 26.27
N ILE A 483 -10.41 -3.14 26.23
CA ILE A 483 -11.24 -2.42 25.25
C ILE A 483 -10.67 -2.58 23.85
N LEU A 484 -9.37 -2.40 23.68
CA LEU A 484 -8.74 -2.58 22.37
C LEU A 484 -8.88 -4.03 21.87
N ASN A 485 -8.82 -4.99 22.79
CA ASN A 485 -9.05 -6.41 22.53
C ASN A 485 -10.51 -6.77 22.24
N CYS A 486 -11.49 -5.91 22.54
CA CYS A 486 -12.87 -6.06 22.04
C CYS A 486 -12.97 -5.73 20.55
N PHE A 487 -12.05 -4.93 20.01
CA PHE A 487 -11.98 -4.55 18.60
C PHE A 487 -10.84 -5.28 17.90
N LEU A 488 -9.70 -4.64 17.67
CA LEU A 488 -8.54 -5.22 17.03
C LEU A 488 -7.27 -4.57 17.57
N TRP A 489 -6.44 -5.36 18.25
CA TRP A 489 -5.14 -4.88 18.73
C TRP A 489 -4.11 -5.98 18.59
N HIS A 490 -2.92 -5.61 18.17
CA HIS A 490 -1.82 -6.55 17.94
C HIS A 490 -0.54 -5.89 18.45
N GLU A 491 0.37 -6.66 19.05
CA GLU A 491 1.60 -6.15 19.67
C GLU A 491 2.45 -5.27 18.74
N LYS A 492 2.54 -5.61 17.44
CA LYS A 492 3.12 -4.76 16.38
C LYS A 492 2.66 -3.28 16.40
N MET A 493 1.45 -2.99 16.89
CA MET A 493 0.91 -1.64 17.02
C MET A 493 1.49 -0.88 18.22
N GLU A 494 2.04 -1.58 19.22
CA GLU A 494 2.69 -1.00 20.41
C GLU A 494 4.09 -0.46 20.10
N THR A 495 4.17 0.32 19.03
CA THR A 495 5.36 1.04 18.62
C THR A 495 5.79 2.03 19.71
N LYS A 496 7.06 2.45 19.66
CA LYS A 496 7.55 3.53 20.51
C LYS A 496 6.67 4.80 20.37
N ALA A 497 6.29 5.15 19.14
CA ALA A 497 5.44 6.31 18.87
C ALA A 497 4.08 6.21 19.59
N TRP A 498 3.45 5.04 19.58
CA TRP A 498 2.22 4.79 20.32
C TRP A 498 2.42 4.93 21.83
N LYS A 499 3.46 4.28 22.38
CA LYS A 499 3.76 4.33 23.81
C LYS A 499 3.98 5.76 24.29
N ASP A 500 4.69 6.56 23.49
CA ASP A 500 4.90 7.97 23.80
C ASP A 500 3.58 8.76 23.76
N ILE A 501 2.67 8.50 22.80
CA ILE A 501 1.32 9.12 22.77
C ILE A 501 0.52 8.74 24.01
N TRP A 502 0.52 7.47 24.39
CA TRP A 502 -0.23 7.01 25.55
C TRP A 502 0.29 7.63 26.86
N ALA A 503 1.61 7.79 26.99
CA ALA A 503 2.20 8.48 28.13
C ALA A 503 1.71 9.93 28.26
N ASP A 504 1.68 10.68 27.15
CA ASP A 504 1.13 12.05 27.13
C ASP A 504 -0.37 12.06 27.48
N VAL A 505 -1.12 11.06 27.02
CA VAL A 505 -2.55 10.91 27.32
C VAL A 505 -2.76 10.71 28.83
N GLN A 506 -1.98 9.82 29.46
CA GLN A 506 -2.04 9.57 30.90
C GLN A 506 -1.70 10.83 31.71
N GLU A 507 -0.64 11.54 31.33
CA GLU A 507 -0.26 12.81 31.98
C GLU A 507 -1.39 13.85 31.88
N TRP A 508 -2.01 13.96 30.71
CA TRP A 508 -3.13 14.88 30.49
C TRP A 508 -4.36 14.52 31.35
N ILE A 509 -4.64 13.24 31.53
CA ILE A 509 -5.78 12.76 32.34
C ILE A 509 -5.58 13.04 33.83
N VAL A 510 -4.34 12.99 34.32
CA VAL A 510 -4.02 13.29 35.72
C VAL A 510 -4.04 14.79 36.01
N THR A 511 -3.63 15.61 35.03
CA THR A 511 -3.44 17.06 35.21
C THR A 511 -4.70 17.91 34.97
N ASN A 512 -5.68 17.38 34.26
CA ASN A 512 -6.95 18.03 33.92
C ASN A 512 -8.11 17.11 34.28
#